data_AF-A0A8D8IND3-F1
#
_entry.id   AF-A0A8D8IND3-F1
#
_cell.length_a   1.000
_cell.length_b   1.000
_cell.length_c   1.000
_cell.angle_alpha   90.00
_cell.angle_beta   90.00
_cell.angle_gamma   90.00
#
_symmetry.space_group_name_H-M   'P 1'
#
loop_
_entity.id
_entity.type
_entity.pdbx_description
1 polymer ?
#
loop_
_entity_poly.entity_id
_entity_poly.type
_entity_poly.pdbx_seq_one_letter_code
_entity_poly.pdbx_strand_id
1 'polypeptide(L)'
;LAQKRTDRSLVPGAHRRCTALEMAARLPACVVDCGTGYTKLGYAGNTEPQFIIPSCIAIKESAKVGDQAQRRMMKGVDDLDFYIGDEAIDKPTYATKWPIRHGIVEDWDLME
;
A
#
# COMPACT_ATOMS: atom_id res chain seq x y z
N LEU A 1 2.62 19.60 -66.91
CA LEU A 1 2.61 18.91 -65.59
C LEU A 1 1.18 18.48 -65.27
N ALA A 2 1.02 17.28 -64.72
CA ALA A 2 -0.19 16.49 -64.68
C ALA A 2 -1.32 17.02 -63.76
N GLN A 3 -2.52 16.49 -64.03
CA GLN A 3 -3.85 16.79 -63.49
C GLN A 3 -4.13 16.29 -62.06
N LYS A 4 -5.14 16.94 -61.42
CA LYS A 4 -6.19 16.42 -60.51
C LYS A 4 -5.81 15.45 -59.37
N ARG A 5 -6.23 15.78 -58.14
CA ARG A 5 -7.31 15.06 -57.42
C ARG A 5 -7.69 15.74 -56.09
N THR A 6 -8.99 15.67 -55.85
CA THR A 6 -9.81 16.12 -54.72
C THR A 6 -9.63 15.26 -53.46
N ASP A 7 -9.86 15.90 -52.30
CA ASP A 7 -10.58 15.43 -51.11
C ASP A 7 -10.16 14.11 -50.43
N ARG A 8 -9.80 14.19 -49.14
CA ARG A 8 -10.29 13.30 -48.07
C ARG A 8 -9.82 13.74 -46.68
N SER A 9 -10.76 14.32 -45.94
CA SER A 9 -11.17 13.89 -44.60
C SER A 9 -10.14 13.73 -43.46
N LEU A 10 -10.42 14.49 -42.39
CA LEU A 10 -10.46 14.08 -40.98
C LEU A 10 -9.12 13.75 -40.27
N VAL A 11 -8.76 14.69 -39.40
CA VAL A 11 -7.74 14.59 -38.36
C VAL A 11 -8.06 13.41 -37.41
N PRO A 12 -7.09 12.59 -36.99
CA PRO A 12 -7.38 11.34 -36.29
C PRO A 12 -7.73 11.58 -34.82
N GLY A 13 -8.95 11.19 -34.43
CA GLY A 13 -9.28 10.92 -33.04
C GLY A 13 -8.48 9.71 -32.56
N ALA A 14 -7.56 9.92 -31.63
CA ALA A 14 -6.78 8.88 -30.98
C ALA A 14 -7.69 7.98 -30.11
N HIS A 15 -8.38 7.05 -30.75
CA HIS A 15 -8.75 5.80 -30.09
C HIS A 15 -7.43 5.12 -29.73
N ARG A 16 -7.05 5.23 -28.45
CA ARG A 16 -5.95 4.46 -27.86
C ARG A 16 -6.34 2.99 -27.95
N ARG A 17 -5.96 2.36 -29.07
CA ARG A 17 -5.83 0.91 -29.14
C ARG A 17 -4.81 0.55 -28.08
N CYS A 18 -5.24 -0.08 -27.00
CA CYS A 18 -4.37 -0.73 -26.04
C CYS A 18 -3.57 -1.80 -26.79
N THR A 19 -2.41 -1.42 -27.31
CA THR A 19 -1.46 -2.35 -27.91
C THR A 19 -0.81 -3.11 -26.76
N ALA A 20 -1.08 -4.41 -26.68
CA ALA A 20 -0.54 -5.35 -25.69
C ALA A 20 1.00 -5.38 -25.60
N LEU A 21 1.71 -4.69 -26.51
CA LEU A 21 3.17 -4.55 -26.54
C LEU A 21 3.73 -3.48 -25.59
N GLU A 22 2.91 -2.56 -25.06
CA GLU A 22 3.38 -1.52 -24.09
C GLU A 22 3.31 -1.99 -22.62
N MET A 23 2.78 -3.20 -22.38
CA MET A 23 2.56 -3.74 -21.02
C MET A 23 3.82 -4.36 -20.39
N ALA A 24 4.89 -4.58 -21.17
CA ALA A 24 6.09 -5.26 -20.66
C ALA A 24 7.03 -4.37 -19.82
N ALA A 25 6.80 -3.04 -19.79
CA ALA A 25 7.65 -2.08 -19.05
C ALA A 25 6.96 -1.44 -17.83
N ARG A 26 5.70 -1.79 -17.54
CA ARG A 26 4.97 -1.26 -16.38
C ARG A 26 4.62 -2.39 -15.43
N LEU A 27 5.28 -2.40 -14.27
CA LEU A 27 4.82 -3.20 -13.14
C LEU A 27 3.42 -2.73 -12.74
N PRO A 28 2.52 -3.65 -12.35
CA PRO A 28 1.18 -3.28 -11.90
C PRO A 28 1.29 -2.44 -10.62
N ALA A 29 0.39 -1.46 -10.45
CA ALA A 29 0.34 -0.66 -9.24
C ALA A 29 0.01 -1.53 -8.01
N CYS A 30 0.60 -1.22 -6.86
CA CYS A 30 0.15 -1.79 -5.60
C CYS A 30 -1.20 -1.16 -5.20
N VAL A 31 -2.09 -1.98 -4.65
CA VAL A 31 -3.37 -1.57 -4.11
C VAL A 31 -3.40 -2.02 -2.66
N VAL A 32 -3.63 -1.07 -1.75
CA VAL A 32 -3.70 -1.31 -0.31
C VAL A 32 -4.97 -0.67 0.23
N ASP A 33 -5.86 -1.49 0.77
CA ASP A 33 -7.09 -1.09 1.45
C ASP A 33 -6.91 -1.34 2.95
N CYS A 34 -6.73 -0.27 3.72
CA CYS A 34 -6.48 -0.32 5.16
C CYS A 34 -7.80 -0.16 5.93
N GLY A 35 -8.40 -1.27 6.36
CA GLY A 35 -9.60 -1.29 7.20
C GLY A 35 -9.28 -1.23 8.69
N THR A 36 -10.32 -1.12 9.53
CA THR A 36 -10.19 -1.25 11.00
C THR A 36 -9.87 -2.68 11.43
N GLY A 37 -10.42 -3.68 10.75
CA GLY A 37 -10.18 -5.09 11.07
C GLY A 37 -9.08 -5.71 10.23
N TYR A 38 -9.10 -5.48 8.91
CA TYR A 38 -8.22 -6.14 7.97
C TYR A 38 -7.71 -5.19 6.89
N THR A 39 -6.44 -5.34 6.58
CA THR A 39 -5.74 -4.70 5.47
C THR A 39 -5.68 -5.67 4.31
N LYS A 40 -6.20 -5.25 3.16
CA LYS A 40 -6.16 -6.06 1.93
C LYS A 40 -5.10 -5.45 1.03
N LEU A 41 -4.18 -6.27 0.56
CA LEU A 41 -3.06 -5.84 -0.26
C LEU A 41 -2.95 -6.70 -1.51
N GLY A 42 -2.58 -6.06 -2.61
CA GLY A 42 -2.48 -6.72 -3.89
C GLY A 42 -1.95 -5.86 -5.02
N TYR A 43 -2.01 -6.40 -6.23
CA TYR A 43 -1.63 -5.69 -7.45
C TYR A 43 -2.85 -5.40 -8.31
N ALA A 44 -2.86 -4.22 -8.93
CA ALA A 44 -3.92 -3.79 -9.84
C ALA A 44 -4.07 -4.78 -11.01
N GLY A 45 -5.32 -5.09 -11.37
CA GLY A 45 -5.66 -6.04 -12.42
C GLY A 45 -6.05 -7.43 -11.93
N ASN A 46 -5.79 -7.76 -10.66
CA ASN A 46 -6.29 -8.99 -10.05
C ASN A 46 -7.74 -8.83 -9.56
N THR A 47 -8.51 -9.92 -9.63
CA THR A 47 -9.91 -9.95 -9.15
C THR A 47 -10.01 -9.97 -7.63
N GLU A 48 -9.02 -10.57 -6.96
CA GLU A 48 -8.98 -10.76 -5.51
C GLU A 48 -7.65 -10.24 -4.94
N PRO A 49 -7.62 -9.77 -3.68
CA PRO A 49 -6.38 -9.37 -3.04
C PRO A 49 -5.45 -10.57 -2.84
N GLN A 50 -4.14 -10.34 -2.91
CA GLN A 50 -3.14 -11.38 -2.67
C GLN A 50 -2.99 -11.72 -1.19
N PHE A 51 -3.13 -10.72 -0.32
CA PHE A 51 -3.16 -10.96 1.11
C PHE A 51 -4.26 -10.15 1.78
N ILE A 52 -4.82 -10.76 2.80
CA ILE A 52 -5.77 -10.15 3.72
C ILE A 52 -5.18 -10.40 5.10
N ILE A 53 -4.63 -9.36 5.71
CA ILE A 53 -3.97 -9.45 7.01
C ILE A 53 -4.77 -8.65 8.05
N PRO A 54 -4.82 -9.07 9.32
CA PRO A 54 -5.33 -8.23 10.39
C PRO A 54 -4.62 -6.87 10.42
N SER A 55 -5.37 -5.77 10.56
CA SER A 55 -4.83 -4.40 10.65
C SER A 55 -4.25 -4.09 12.02
N CYS A 56 -3.39 -4.97 12.51
CA CYS A 56 -2.73 -4.86 13.81
C CYS A 56 -1.22 -4.97 13.68
N ILE A 57 -0.54 -4.34 14.63
CA ILE A 57 0.91 -4.34 14.78
C ILE A 57 1.25 -4.75 16.21
N ALA A 58 2.29 -5.56 16.39
CA ALA A 58 2.80 -5.96 17.69
C ALA A 58 4.17 -5.34 17.92
N ILE A 59 4.28 -4.55 18.99
CA ILE A 59 5.51 -3.85 19.38
C ILE A 59 5.92 -4.26 20.79
N LYS A 60 7.22 -4.20 21.11
CA LYS A 60 7.67 -4.38 22.50
C LYS A 60 7.20 -3.22 23.36
N GLU A 61 6.75 -3.49 24.58
CA GLU A 61 6.26 -2.47 25.52
C GLU A 61 7.29 -1.39 25.86
N SER A 62 8.58 -1.69 25.71
CA SER A 62 9.67 -0.72 25.86
C SER A 62 9.69 0.33 24.74
N ALA A 63 9.14 0.04 23.57
CA ALA A 63 9.00 0.96 22.46
C ALA A 63 7.71 1.82 22.58
N LYS A 64 7.38 2.27 23.81
CA LYS A 64 6.26 3.19 24.03
C LYS A 64 6.48 4.47 23.22
N VAL A 65 5.70 4.59 22.15
CA VAL A 65 5.47 5.80 21.37
C VAL A 65 4.81 6.82 22.30
N GLY A 66 5.56 7.82 22.73
CA GLY A 66 4.99 8.90 23.54
C GLY A 66 6.01 9.74 24.30
N ASP A 67 7.15 9.19 24.69
CA ASP A 67 8.13 9.97 25.44
C ASP A 67 9.22 10.49 24.48
N GLN A 68 9.14 11.77 24.11
CA GLN A 68 10.19 12.43 23.32
C GLN A 68 11.58 12.31 23.98
N ALA A 69 11.63 12.10 25.29
CA ALA A 69 12.87 11.82 26.02
C ALA A 69 13.43 10.42 25.68
N GLN A 70 12.56 9.41 25.53
CA GLN A 70 12.97 8.03 25.26
C GLN A 70 13.31 7.80 23.78
N ARG A 71 12.71 8.56 22.85
CA ARG A 71 13.12 8.59 21.41
C ARG A 71 14.58 9.00 21.20
N ARG A 72 15.17 9.78 22.10
CA ARG A 72 16.61 10.14 22.05
C ARG A 72 17.52 9.01 22.57
N MET A 73 16.97 8.08 23.33
CA MET A 73 17.66 6.91 23.90
C MET A 73 17.49 5.64 23.06
N MET A 74 16.40 5.49 22.31
CA MET A 74 16.26 4.50 21.23
C MET A 74 17.07 4.93 20.01
N LYS A 75 18.40 4.92 20.15
CA LYS A 75 19.33 4.92 19.01
C LYS A 75 19.63 3.48 18.65
N GLY A 76 18.79 2.83 17.85
CA GLY A 76 19.02 1.44 17.46
C GLY A 76 17.95 0.80 16.60
N VAL A 77 18.15 -0.49 16.35
CA VAL A 77 17.30 -1.44 15.59
C VAL A 77 15.98 -1.77 16.29
N ASP A 78 15.69 -1.16 17.44
CA ASP A 78 14.52 -1.49 18.27
C ASP A 78 13.20 -1.10 17.59
N ASP A 79 13.20 -0.08 16.73
CA ASP A 79 12.04 0.31 15.91
C ASP A 79 11.76 -0.70 14.77
N LEU A 80 12.69 -1.63 14.50
CA LEU A 80 12.54 -2.70 13.49
C LEU A 80 12.04 -4.03 14.09
N ASP A 81 11.92 -4.11 15.42
CA ASP A 81 11.44 -5.31 16.12
C ASP A 81 9.92 -5.25 16.36
N PHE A 82 9.18 -5.43 15.27
CA PHE A 82 7.72 -5.49 15.27
C PHE A 82 7.20 -6.60 14.35
N TYR A 83 5.96 -6.99 14.57
CA TYR A 83 5.23 -7.92 13.70
C TYR A 83 3.91 -7.28 13.25
N ILE A 84 3.38 -7.69 12.10
CA ILE A 84 2.09 -7.23 11.57
C ILE A 84 1.18 -8.42 11.25
N GLY A 85 -0.13 -8.18 11.15
CA GLY A 85 -1.07 -9.20 10.70
C GLY A 85 -1.21 -10.37 11.68
N ASP A 86 -1.30 -11.58 11.17
CA ASP A 86 -1.51 -12.78 12.01
C ASP A 86 -0.33 -13.02 12.95
N GLU A 87 0.89 -12.71 12.52
CA GLU A 87 2.09 -12.83 13.34
C GLU A 87 2.06 -11.89 14.55
N ALA A 88 1.40 -10.74 14.44
CA ALA A 88 1.24 -9.80 15.55
C ALA A 88 0.27 -10.30 16.64
N ILE A 89 -0.66 -11.19 16.27
CA ILE A 89 -1.64 -11.78 17.20
C ILE A 89 -1.01 -12.95 17.96
N ASP A 90 -0.14 -13.71 17.30
CA ASP A 90 0.47 -14.93 17.86
C ASP A 90 1.66 -14.67 18.79
N LYS A 91 2.05 -13.41 19.01
CA LYS A 91 3.21 -13.02 19.84
C LYS A 91 2.78 -12.47 21.20
N PRO A 92 2.65 -13.31 22.25
CA PRO A 92 2.17 -12.87 23.58
C PRO A 92 3.16 -11.97 24.33
N THR A 93 4.45 -11.97 23.95
CA THR A 93 5.47 -11.11 24.56
C THR A 93 5.46 -9.68 24.01
N TYR A 94 4.67 -9.42 22.97
CA TYR A 94 4.54 -8.11 22.33
C TYR A 94 3.14 -7.56 22.60
N ALA A 95 3.03 -6.23 22.64
CA ALA A 95 1.75 -5.56 22.80
C ALA A 95 1.11 -5.35 21.42
N THR A 96 0.03 -6.07 21.13
CA THR A 96 -0.77 -5.87 19.91
C THR A 96 -1.54 -4.55 19.99
N LYS A 97 -1.40 -3.72 18.95
CA LYS A 97 -2.05 -2.41 18.78
C LYS A 97 -2.82 -2.38 17.46
N TRP A 98 -3.87 -1.57 17.45
CA TRP A 98 -4.77 -1.37 16.31
C TRP A 98 -4.73 0.12 15.94
N PRO A 99 -3.87 0.52 14.96
CA PRO A 99 -3.66 1.93 14.63
C PRO A 99 -4.86 2.56 13.92
N ILE A 100 -5.73 1.76 13.32
CA ILE A 100 -6.95 2.22 12.65
C ILE A 100 -8.16 1.88 13.52
N ARG A 101 -8.93 2.90 13.91
CA ARG A 101 -10.18 2.77 14.66
C ARG A 101 -11.29 3.52 13.94
N HIS A 102 -12.46 2.89 13.83
CA HIS A 102 -13.63 3.47 13.14
C HIS A 102 -13.34 3.99 11.72
N GLY A 103 -12.43 3.32 10.99
CA GLY A 103 -12.02 3.69 9.64
C GLY A 103 -11.05 4.88 9.55
N ILE A 104 -10.53 5.36 10.68
CA ILE A 104 -9.61 6.51 10.75
C ILE A 104 -8.29 6.05 11.39
N VAL A 105 -7.17 6.53 10.86
CA VAL A 105 -5.85 6.33 11.48
C VAL A 105 -5.79 7.19 12.75
N GLU A 106 -5.69 6.55 13.91
CA GLU A 106 -5.54 7.22 15.20
C GLU A 106 -4.09 7.31 15.67
N ASP A 107 -3.24 6.39 15.20
CA ASP A 107 -1.80 6.38 15.51
C ASP A 107 -1.00 6.34 14.20
N TRP A 108 -0.40 7.46 13.84
CA TRP A 108 0.39 7.61 12.61
C TRP A 108 1.78 6.99 12.71
N ASP A 109 2.38 7.02 13.91
CA ASP A 109 3.71 6.45 14.16
C ASP A 109 3.67 4.92 14.02
N LEU A 110 2.53 4.28 14.33
CA LEU A 110 2.32 2.85 14.15
C LEU A 110 1.80 2.46 12.75
N MET A 111 1.40 3.43 11.94
CA MET A 111 0.86 3.20 10.59
C MET A 111 1.94 3.28 9.50
N GLU A 112 3.01 4.05 9.74
CA GLU A 112 4.20 4.15 8.89
C GLU A 112 5.07 2.88 8.98
#